data_AF-A0AAD9U0E4-F1
#
_entry.id   AF-A0AAD9U0E4-F1
#
_cell.length_a   1.000
_cell.length_b   1.000
_cell.length_c   1.000
_cell.angle_alpha   90.00
_cell.angle_beta   90.00
_cell.angle_gamma   90.00
#
_symmetry.space_group_name_H-M   'P 1'
#
loop_
_entity.id
_entity.type
_entity.pdbx_description
1 polymer ?
#
loop_
_entity_poly.entity_id
_entity_poly.type
_entity_poly.pdbx_seq_one_letter_code
_entity_poly.pdbx_strand_id
1 'polypeptide(L)'
;MVRIISMTSSIRPSLSSLKSSSTASRFPVRLSSFSPSRRSLSYSHLASAVPQWQLFGLKASKLLKVDGYGVRVASAGNAAQAGTSATQENVFEWVRKDKRRMLHVVYRVGDLDRTIKFYTECLGMKLLRKRDIPEERYTNAFLGYGPEDSHFVIELTYNYGVDKYDIGTGFGHFGIAVDDVAKTVELVKAKGGKVTREPGPVKGGTTVIAFVEDPEGYKFELLERVPTPEPLCQVMLRVGDLDRSINFYEKAFGMELLRKRDNPEYKYTIAMMGYGPEDKNAVLELTYNYGVTDYDKGNAYAQIAVGTDDVYKTAEAIKLSGGKITREPGPLPGINTKITACLDPDGWKSVFVDNVDFLKELE
;
A
#
# COMPACT_ATOMS: atom_id res chain seq x y z
N MET A 1 -57.99 -19.10 21.10
CA MET A 1 -59.32 -18.94 21.71
C MET A 1 -59.79 -17.50 21.49
N VAL A 2 -60.99 -17.30 20.93
CA VAL A 2 -62.00 -16.22 21.11
C VAL A 2 -61.54 -14.95 21.90
N ARG A 3 -61.63 -13.67 21.45
CA ARG A 3 -62.64 -12.87 20.68
C ARG A 3 -61.91 -11.88 19.69
N ILE A 4 -62.44 -11.25 18.62
CA ILE A 4 -63.77 -10.66 18.25
C ILE A 4 -64.04 -9.31 18.98
N ILE A 5 -64.33 -8.13 18.37
CA ILE A 5 -64.45 -7.61 16.97
C ILE A 5 -64.15 -6.07 17.01
N SER A 6 -63.75 -5.31 15.97
CA SER A 6 -64.57 -4.79 14.85
C SER A 6 -63.75 -3.94 13.83
N MET A 7 -64.37 -3.58 12.70
CA MET A 7 -63.82 -2.80 11.57
C MET A 7 -64.52 -1.42 11.36
N THR A 8 -64.07 -0.71 10.31
CA THR A 8 -64.55 0.53 9.64
C THR A 8 -63.80 1.81 10.01
N SER A 9 -63.52 2.80 9.15
CA SER A 9 -63.15 2.93 7.72
C SER A 9 -63.57 4.34 7.24
N SER A 10 -62.63 5.09 6.65
CA SER A 10 -62.83 6.25 5.76
C SER A 10 -63.60 7.50 6.23
N ILE A 11 -62.96 8.68 6.10
CA ILE A 11 -63.32 9.76 5.16
C ILE A 11 -62.19 10.82 5.09
N ARG A 12 -62.12 11.58 3.99
CA ARG A 12 -61.01 12.49 3.61
C ARG A 12 -60.97 13.83 4.39
N PRO A 13 -59.81 14.51 4.48
CA PRO A 13 -59.71 15.90 4.95
C PRO A 13 -60.11 16.91 3.86
N SER A 14 -60.57 18.10 4.29
CA SER A 14 -60.88 19.25 3.43
C SER A 14 -59.93 20.42 3.68
N LEU A 15 -59.63 21.18 2.62
CA LEU A 15 -58.79 22.37 2.63
C LEU A 15 -59.50 23.57 3.28
N SER A 16 -58.76 24.40 4.01
CA SER A 16 -58.99 25.85 3.96
C SER A 16 -57.68 26.62 4.13
N SER A 17 -57.54 27.67 3.33
CA SER A 17 -56.40 28.59 3.25
C SER A 17 -56.74 29.92 3.91
N LEU A 18 -55.76 30.66 4.44
CA LEU A 18 -55.83 32.13 4.50
C LEU A 18 -54.44 32.79 4.51
N LYS A 19 -54.39 34.10 4.25
CA LYS A 19 -53.26 34.79 3.60
C LYS A 19 -52.37 35.64 4.52
N SER A 20 -51.12 35.78 4.08
CA SER A 20 -50.13 36.86 4.26
C SER A 20 -50.52 38.18 4.95
N SER A 21 -49.57 38.76 5.67
CA SER A 21 -49.11 40.14 5.41
C SER A 21 -47.66 40.37 5.90
N SER A 22 -47.05 41.47 5.47
CA SER A 22 -45.60 41.75 5.52
C SER A 22 -45.27 43.04 6.27
N THR A 23 -44.11 43.11 6.93
CA THR A 23 -43.40 44.38 7.16
C THR A 23 -41.89 44.16 7.22
N ALA A 24 -41.11 45.11 6.73
CA ALA A 24 -39.66 45.07 6.65
C ALA A 24 -39.01 46.15 7.53
N SER A 25 -37.76 45.95 7.91
CA SER A 25 -36.86 46.98 8.45
C SER A 25 -35.48 46.88 7.78
N ARG A 26 -34.79 48.03 7.60
CA ARG A 26 -33.56 48.18 6.81
C ARG A 26 -32.37 48.65 7.67
N PHE A 27 -31.18 48.57 7.05
CA PHE A 27 -29.93 49.34 7.29
C PHE A 27 -28.90 48.72 8.28
N PRO A 28 -27.58 49.04 8.16
CA PRO A 28 -26.74 48.87 6.96
C PRO A 28 -25.25 48.46 7.23
N VAL A 29 -24.41 48.41 6.16
CA VAL A 29 -22.92 48.42 6.15
C VAL A 29 -22.26 47.07 6.57
N ARG A 30 -21.14 46.56 6.02
CA ARG A 30 -20.00 47.09 5.22
C ARG A 30 -19.51 46.04 4.20
N LEU A 31 -19.01 46.45 3.03
CA LEU A 31 -18.13 45.60 2.22
C LEU A 31 -16.67 45.76 2.66
N SER A 32 -15.94 44.65 2.78
CA SER A 32 -14.48 44.63 2.89
C SER A 32 -13.90 43.67 1.87
N SER A 33 -13.18 44.21 0.88
CA SER A 33 -12.42 43.44 -0.10
C SER A 33 -11.23 42.75 0.54
N PHE A 34 -11.14 41.42 0.40
CA PHE A 34 -9.93 40.66 0.69
C PHE A 34 -9.38 40.05 -0.60
N SER A 35 -8.23 40.56 -1.05
CA SER A 35 -7.37 39.87 -2.01
C SER A 35 -6.38 39.00 -1.25
N PRO A 36 -6.19 37.72 -1.63
CA PRO A 36 -4.99 36.98 -1.30
C PRO A 36 -4.10 36.89 -2.55
N SER A 37 -3.20 37.87 -2.72
CA SER A 37 -2.03 37.67 -3.57
C SER A 37 -1.07 36.70 -2.88
N ARG A 38 -1.14 35.40 -3.22
CA ARG A 38 -0.06 34.45 -2.91
C ARG A 38 0.55 33.96 -4.21
N ARG A 39 1.87 34.15 -4.34
CA ARG A 39 2.65 33.55 -5.42
C ARG A 39 2.62 32.04 -5.24
N SER A 40 2.07 31.33 -6.21
CA SER A 40 2.29 29.89 -6.32
C SER A 40 3.78 29.66 -6.57
N LEU A 41 4.40 28.88 -5.69
CA LEU A 41 5.68 28.22 -5.93
C LEU A 41 5.33 26.75 -6.18
N SER A 42 5.86 26.18 -7.25
CA SER A 42 5.57 24.81 -7.65
C SER A 42 6.17 23.80 -6.65
N TYR A 43 5.32 22.92 -6.12
CA TYR A 43 5.73 21.80 -5.27
C TYR A 43 5.69 20.50 -6.08
N SER A 44 6.60 19.58 -5.79
CA SER A 44 6.59 18.23 -6.35
C SER A 44 6.58 17.19 -5.23
N HIS A 45 5.51 16.40 -5.18
CA HIS A 45 5.21 15.42 -4.14
C HIS A 45 5.00 14.02 -4.74
N LEU A 46 4.55 13.08 -3.92
CA LEU A 46 4.70 11.63 -4.10
C LEU A 46 3.81 11.00 -5.20
N ALA A 47 3.73 11.58 -6.40
CA ALA A 47 3.28 10.88 -7.59
C ALA A 47 4.43 10.20 -8.34
N SER A 48 4.11 9.07 -8.97
CA SER A 48 5.07 8.21 -9.70
C SER A 48 5.38 8.68 -11.13
N ALA A 49 5.37 9.99 -11.38
CA ALA A 49 5.57 10.57 -12.71
C ALA A 49 7.06 10.73 -13.07
N VAL A 50 7.70 9.67 -13.57
CA VAL A 50 9.04 9.73 -14.18
C VAL A 50 8.96 9.34 -15.66
N PRO A 51 9.30 10.24 -16.62
CA PRO A 51 9.26 9.93 -18.05
C PRO A 51 10.37 8.95 -18.48
N GLN A 52 10.01 7.96 -19.29
CA GLN A 52 10.91 6.93 -19.79
C GLN A 52 11.78 7.44 -20.96
N TRP A 53 13.11 7.44 -20.79
CA TRP A 53 14.07 7.72 -21.87
C TRP A 53 14.70 6.43 -22.42
N GLN A 54 14.85 6.38 -23.75
CA GLN A 54 15.38 5.21 -24.47
C GLN A 54 16.92 5.14 -24.39
N LEU A 55 17.45 3.93 -24.16
CA LEU A 55 18.88 3.63 -24.21
C LEU A 55 19.24 2.91 -25.52
N PHE A 56 19.97 3.58 -26.40
CA PHE A 56 20.67 2.92 -27.51
C PHE A 56 21.90 2.18 -26.98
N GLY A 57 22.04 0.90 -27.34
CA GLY A 57 23.15 0.07 -26.90
C GLY A 57 24.38 0.15 -27.82
N LEU A 58 25.57 0.09 -27.22
CA LEU A 58 26.82 -0.22 -27.91
C LEU A 58 27.55 -1.35 -27.17
N LYS A 59 27.86 -2.43 -27.89
CA LYS A 59 28.72 -3.51 -27.42
C LYS A 59 30.18 -3.09 -27.58
N ALA A 60 31.02 -3.40 -26.59
CA ALA A 60 32.48 -3.32 -26.71
C ALA A 60 33.10 -4.72 -26.62
N SER A 61 34.06 -4.99 -27.50
CA SER A 61 34.64 -6.32 -27.76
C SER A 61 35.82 -6.64 -26.85
N LYS A 62 36.04 -7.92 -26.52
CA LYS A 62 37.31 -8.41 -25.96
C LYS A 62 38.41 -8.36 -27.02
N LEU A 63 39.59 -7.83 -26.68
CA LEU A 63 40.86 -8.36 -27.18
C LEU A 63 42.08 -7.97 -26.32
N LEU A 64 43.05 -8.89 -26.28
CA LEU A 64 44.50 -8.76 -26.06
C LEU A 64 45.15 -9.29 -24.75
N LYS A 65 46.15 -10.12 -25.06
CA LYS A 65 47.33 -10.64 -24.35
C LYS A 65 48.37 -9.49 -24.16
N VAL A 66 49.48 -9.55 -23.39
CA VAL A 66 50.18 -10.61 -22.63
C VAL A 66 51.23 -9.98 -21.67
N ASP A 67 51.91 -10.82 -20.89
CA ASP A 67 53.15 -10.61 -20.12
C ASP A 67 53.09 -9.80 -18.82
N GLY A 68 53.96 -10.20 -17.89
CA GLY A 68 53.94 -9.74 -16.51
C GLY A 68 55.31 -9.38 -15.97
N TYR A 69 55.31 -8.71 -14.82
CA TYR A 69 56.46 -8.52 -13.96
C TYR A 69 56.04 -8.78 -12.52
N GLY A 70 56.86 -9.54 -11.78
CA GLY A 70 56.56 -9.89 -10.40
C GLY A 70 56.77 -8.71 -9.46
N VAL A 71 55.71 -8.29 -8.76
CA VAL A 71 55.80 -7.45 -7.56
C VAL A 71 55.22 -8.24 -6.40
N ARG A 72 56.00 -8.42 -5.32
CA ARG A 72 55.51 -9.02 -4.07
C ARG A 72 54.53 -8.05 -3.41
N VAL A 73 53.23 -8.30 -3.56
CA VAL A 73 52.20 -7.61 -2.79
C VAL A 73 52.23 -8.13 -1.35
N ALA A 74 52.58 -7.26 -0.41
CA ALA A 74 52.46 -7.57 1.01
C ALA A 74 50.98 -7.77 1.38
N SER A 75 50.70 -8.70 2.29
CA SER A 75 49.35 -9.14 2.63
C SER A 75 48.55 -8.08 3.41
N ALA A 76 47.92 -7.14 2.69
CA ALA A 76 46.94 -6.20 3.24
C ALA A 76 45.50 -6.76 3.31
N GLY A 77 45.28 -8.02 2.91
CA GLY A 77 43.94 -8.60 2.70
C GLY A 77 43.07 -8.69 3.96
N ASN A 78 43.64 -9.02 5.12
CA ASN A 78 42.84 -9.39 6.29
C ASN A 78 42.19 -8.19 7.00
N ALA A 79 42.86 -7.02 7.06
CA ALA A 79 42.35 -5.86 7.80
C ALA A 79 41.14 -5.21 7.10
N ALA A 80 41.17 -5.11 5.76
CA ALA A 80 40.08 -4.55 4.98
C ALA A 80 38.83 -5.45 4.99
N GLN A 81 39.01 -6.78 4.89
CA GLN A 81 37.89 -7.73 5.00
C GLN A 81 37.29 -7.76 6.41
N ALA A 82 38.11 -7.76 7.47
CA ALA A 82 37.62 -7.71 8.84
C ALA A 82 36.82 -6.41 9.14
N GLY A 83 37.32 -5.26 8.70
CA GLY A 83 36.60 -3.98 8.85
C GLY A 83 35.29 -3.93 8.05
N THR A 84 35.25 -4.53 6.86
CA THR A 84 34.03 -4.62 6.04
C THR A 84 32.99 -5.57 6.67
N SER A 85 33.41 -6.71 7.24
CA SER A 85 32.49 -7.63 7.95
C SER A 85 31.85 -6.94 9.16
N ALA A 86 32.68 -6.30 10.01
CA ALA A 86 32.20 -5.63 11.21
C ALA A 86 31.26 -4.45 10.92
N THR A 87 31.43 -3.74 9.79
CA THR A 87 30.49 -2.69 9.37
C THR A 87 29.17 -3.27 8.87
N GLN A 88 29.19 -4.35 8.08
CA GLN A 88 27.97 -5.05 7.63
C GLN A 88 27.18 -5.65 8.80
N GLU A 89 27.85 -6.27 9.77
CA GLU A 89 27.24 -6.81 10.99
C GLU A 89 26.53 -5.71 11.80
N ASN A 90 27.16 -4.54 11.97
CA ASN A 90 26.56 -3.37 12.61
C ASN A 90 25.29 -2.88 11.89
N VAL A 91 25.28 -2.86 10.55
CA VAL A 91 24.11 -2.44 9.77
C VAL A 91 22.94 -3.42 9.97
N PHE A 92 23.19 -4.73 9.90
CA PHE A 92 22.15 -5.73 10.12
C PHE A 92 21.71 -5.84 11.60
N GLU A 93 22.57 -5.51 12.56
CA GLU A 93 22.16 -5.34 13.96
C GLU A 93 21.26 -4.12 14.13
N TRP A 94 21.57 -3.00 13.46
CA TRP A 94 20.72 -1.82 13.47
C TRP A 94 19.35 -2.11 12.83
N VAL A 95 19.28 -2.79 11.67
CA VAL A 95 18.01 -3.14 11.00
C VAL A 95 17.06 -3.92 11.91
N ARG A 96 17.58 -4.81 12.76
CA ARG A 96 16.78 -5.58 13.74
C ARG A 96 16.31 -4.78 14.95
N LYS A 97 16.88 -3.58 15.18
CA LYS A 97 16.54 -2.70 16.31
C LYS A 97 15.77 -1.44 15.88
N ASP A 98 15.72 -1.16 14.58
CA ASP A 98 14.99 -0.04 13.98
C ASP A 98 13.47 -0.21 14.18
N LYS A 99 12.77 0.89 14.44
CA LYS A 99 11.33 0.88 14.71
C LYS A 99 10.54 0.96 13.42
N ARG A 100 10.43 -0.19 12.75
CA ARG A 100 9.76 -0.27 11.45
C ARG A 100 8.26 -0.56 11.58
N ARG A 101 7.48 0.04 10.68
CA ARG A 101 6.02 -0.15 10.59
C ARG A 101 5.58 -0.08 9.12
N MET A 102 4.69 -0.95 8.69
CA MET A 102 4.01 -0.76 7.40
C MET A 102 3.05 0.42 7.52
N LEU A 103 3.22 1.45 6.67
CA LEU A 103 2.47 2.70 6.74
C LEU A 103 1.24 2.65 5.83
N HIS A 104 1.47 2.40 4.54
CA HIS A 104 0.42 2.32 3.55
C HIS A 104 0.85 1.54 2.31
N VAL A 105 -0.12 1.08 1.52
CA VAL A 105 0.11 0.60 0.15
C VAL A 105 -0.44 1.61 -0.85
N VAL A 106 0.39 1.97 -1.83
CA VAL A 106 0.05 2.92 -2.88
C VAL A 106 -0.29 2.17 -4.16
N TYR A 107 -1.44 2.50 -4.76
CA TYR A 107 -1.82 2.00 -6.08
C TYR A 107 -2.77 2.95 -6.80
N ARG A 108 -2.96 2.71 -8.10
CA ARG A 108 -3.61 3.65 -9.02
C ARG A 108 -5.02 3.20 -9.36
N VAL A 109 -5.93 4.16 -9.52
CA VAL A 109 -7.35 3.92 -9.83
C VAL A 109 -7.83 4.82 -10.96
N GLY A 110 -8.71 4.31 -11.81
CA GLY A 110 -9.35 5.02 -12.91
C GLY A 110 -10.51 5.90 -12.47
N ASP A 111 -11.23 5.53 -11.41
CA ASP A 111 -12.29 6.35 -10.81
C ASP A 111 -12.13 6.42 -9.28
N LEU A 112 -11.65 7.56 -8.79
CA LEU A 112 -11.36 7.77 -7.37
C LEU A 112 -12.63 7.74 -6.50
N ASP A 113 -13.70 8.40 -6.93
CA ASP A 113 -14.90 8.55 -6.11
C ASP A 113 -15.73 7.26 -6.11
N ARG A 114 -15.76 6.53 -7.23
CA ARG A 114 -16.31 5.16 -7.28
C ARG A 114 -15.54 4.20 -6.38
N THR A 115 -14.22 4.31 -6.32
CA THR A 115 -13.39 3.43 -5.47
C THR A 115 -13.53 3.78 -3.98
N ILE A 116 -13.50 5.07 -3.61
CA ILE A 116 -13.81 5.55 -2.26
C ILE A 116 -15.19 5.04 -1.82
N LYS A 117 -16.21 5.16 -2.69
CA LYS A 117 -17.57 4.68 -2.39
C LYS A 117 -17.60 3.17 -2.18
N PHE A 118 -16.88 2.39 -3.00
CA PHE A 118 -16.83 0.94 -2.84
C PHE A 118 -16.19 0.54 -1.50
N TYR A 119 -15.04 1.10 -1.14
CA TYR A 119 -14.36 0.76 0.11
C TYR A 119 -15.13 1.22 1.36
N THR A 120 -15.78 2.37 1.30
CA THR A 120 -16.60 2.88 2.42
C THR A 120 -17.93 2.14 2.57
N GLU A 121 -18.67 1.89 1.48
CA GLU A 121 -19.99 1.25 1.55
C GLU A 121 -19.97 -0.29 1.58
N CYS A 122 -18.91 -0.93 1.07
CA CYS A 122 -18.85 -2.39 0.94
C CYS A 122 -17.82 -3.04 1.88
N LEU A 123 -16.68 -2.37 2.12
CA LEU A 123 -15.60 -2.89 2.96
C LEU A 123 -15.54 -2.24 4.36
N GLY A 124 -16.33 -1.18 4.61
CA GLY A 124 -16.41 -0.52 5.92
C GLY A 124 -15.20 0.36 6.27
N MET A 125 -14.35 0.68 5.30
CA MET A 125 -13.23 1.62 5.49
C MET A 125 -13.74 3.05 5.69
N LYS A 126 -12.90 3.91 6.28
CA LYS A 126 -13.11 5.35 6.38
C LYS A 126 -12.22 6.06 5.37
N LEU A 127 -12.74 7.10 4.72
CA LEU A 127 -11.89 8.09 4.06
C LEU A 127 -11.23 8.94 5.15
N LEU A 128 -9.91 8.84 5.28
CA LEU A 128 -9.12 9.51 6.31
C LEU A 128 -8.71 10.91 5.83
N ARG A 129 -8.25 11.00 4.58
CA ARG A 129 -7.70 12.22 3.98
C ARG A 129 -7.83 12.15 2.46
N LYS A 130 -8.08 13.29 1.80
CA LYS A 130 -8.07 13.43 0.34
C LYS A 130 -7.26 14.68 0.00
N ARG A 131 -6.26 14.56 -0.87
CA ARG A 131 -5.37 15.67 -1.28
C ARG A 131 -5.36 15.74 -2.79
N ASP A 132 -5.63 16.92 -3.33
CA ASP A 132 -5.56 17.18 -4.77
C ASP A 132 -4.27 17.95 -5.09
N ILE A 133 -3.59 17.57 -6.17
CA ILE A 133 -2.32 18.17 -6.63
C ILE A 133 -2.46 18.52 -8.13
N PRO A 134 -3.19 19.60 -8.48
CA PRO A 134 -3.46 19.97 -9.87
C PRO A 134 -2.19 20.25 -10.69
N GLU A 135 -1.14 20.75 -10.05
CA GLU A 135 0.16 21.08 -10.67
C GLU A 135 0.86 19.84 -11.25
N GLU A 136 0.67 18.68 -10.62
CA GLU A 136 1.20 17.38 -11.04
C GLU A 136 0.11 16.48 -11.64
N ARG A 137 -1.13 16.98 -11.73
CA ARG A 137 -2.30 16.33 -12.35
C ARG A 137 -2.71 15.01 -11.69
N TYR A 138 -2.72 14.96 -10.36
CA TYR A 138 -3.20 13.78 -9.63
C TYR A 138 -3.92 14.13 -8.32
N THR A 139 -4.74 13.21 -7.83
CA THR A 139 -5.42 13.28 -6.53
C THR A 139 -5.08 12.02 -5.72
N ASN A 140 -4.70 12.20 -4.45
CA ASN A 140 -4.60 11.12 -3.47
C ASN A 140 -5.89 10.98 -2.65
N ALA A 141 -6.22 9.75 -2.24
CA ALA A 141 -7.13 9.49 -1.13
C ALA A 141 -6.58 8.39 -0.21
N PHE A 142 -6.61 8.63 1.10
CA PHE A 142 -6.13 7.71 2.13
C PHE A 142 -7.33 7.04 2.81
N LEU A 143 -7.39 5.72 2.80
CA LEU A 143 -8.50 4.94 3.34
C LEU A 143 -8.03 3.80 4.24
N GLY A 144 -8.71 3.59 5.36
CA GLY A 144 -8.36 2.52 6.31
C GLY A 144 -9.39 2.39 7.43
N TYR A 145 -9.08 1.58 8.44
CA TYR A 145 -9.99 1.32 9.56
C TYR A 145 -9.77 2.25 10.77
N GLY A 146 -8.58 2.84 10.87
CA GLY A 146 -8.20 3.86 11.86
C GLY A 146 -7.19 4.87 11.30
N PRO A 147 -6.66 5.78 12.15
CA PRO A 147 -5.77 6.86 11.72
C PRO A 147 -4.39 6.37 11.25
N GLU A 148 -3.80 7.13 10.30
CA GLU A 148 -2.58 6.80 9.57
C GLU A 148 -1.33 6.70 10.47
N ASP A 149 -1.37 7.30 11.67
CA ASP A 149 -0.30 7.28 12.69
C ASP A 149 -0.09 5.90 13.33
N SER A 150 -1.12 5.06 13.33
CA SER A 150 -1.23 3.83 14.11
C SER A 150 -1.73 2.62 13.30
N HIS A 151 -2.36 2.85 12.14
CA HIS A 151 -2.88 1.81 11.26
C HIS A 151 -2.13 1.78 9.92
N PHE A 152 -2.21 0.64 9.24
CA PHE A 152 -1.88 0.46 7.84
C PHE A 152 -3.06 0.90 6.97
N VAL A 153 -2.79 1.71 5.94
CA VAL A 153 -3.85 2.31 5.12
C VAL A 153 -3.59 2.12 3.62
N ILE A 154 -4.60 2.39 2.81
CA ILE A 154 -4.53 2.44 1.35
C ILE A 154 -4.32 3.89 0.93
N GLU A 155 -3.31 4.15 0.11
CA GLU A 155 -3.17 5.39 -0.66
C GLU A 155 -3.60 5.14 -2.11
N LEU A 156 -4.79 5.63 -2.46
CA LEU A 156 -5.25 5.67 -3.84
C LEU A 156 -4.58 6.84 -4.57
N THR A 157 -4.16 6.61 -5.82
CA THR A 157 -3.64 7.63 -6.74
C THR A 157 -4.50 7.67 -8.00
N TYR A 158 -5.26 8.75 -8.18
CA TYR A 158 -5.96 9.03 -9.44
C TYR A 158 -5.13 10.02 -10.27
N ASN A 159 -4.76 9.66 -11.49
CA ASN A 159 -4.07 10.55 -12.43
C ASN A 159 -5.08 11.11 -13.43
N TYR A 160 -5.08 12.43 -13.64
CA TYR A 160 -6.16 13.11 -14.35
C TYR A 160 -6.31 12.66 -15.81
N GLY A 161 -7.45 12.03 -16.10
CA GLY A 161 -7.79 11.51 -17.43
C GLY A 161 -7.20 10.13 -17.75
N VAL A 162 -6.65 9.42 -16.76
CA VAL A 162 -6.28 8.00 -16.89
C VAL A 162 -7.34 7.18 -16.16
N ASP A 163 -8.14 6.41 -16.92
CA ASP A 163 -9.35 5.72 -16.48
C ASP A 163 -9.16 4.19 -16.29
N LYS A 164 -7.96 3.68 -16.59
CA LYS A 164 -7.63 2.26 -16.42
C LYS A 164 -6.12 2.04 -16.24
N TYR A 165 -5.78 1.04 -15.45
CA TYR A 165 -4.43 0.51 -15.29
C TYR A 165 -4.38 -1.00 -15.57
N ASP A 166 -3.17 -1.52 -15.74
CA ASP A 166 -2.89 -2.95 -15.82
C ASP A 166 -2.37 -3.45 -14.47
N ILE A 167 -3.07 -4.41 -13.86
CA ILE A 167 -2.69 -5.01 -12.56
C ILE A 167 -1.48 -5.95 -12.73
N GLY A 168 -1.23 -6.44 -13.95
CA GLY A 168 -0.23 -7.45 -14.22
C GLY A 168 -0.58 -8.81 -13.60
N THR A 169 0.39 -9.72 -13.58
CA THR A 169 0.23 -11.09 -13.04
C THR A 169 0.94 -11.32 -11.71
N GLY A 170 1.73 -10.34 -11.25
CA GLY A 170 2.49 -10.42 -10.01
C GLY A 170 1.69 -10.03 -8.77
N PHE A 171 0.77 -9.05 -8.89
CA PHE A 171 -0.02 -8.61 -7.76
C PHE A 171 -1.03 -9.70 -7.35
N GLY A 172 -1.04 -10.03 -6.05
CA GLY A 172 -1.90 -11.06 -5.49
C GLY A 172 -3.28 -10.55 -5.15
N HIS A 173 -3.35 -9.90 -3.99
CA HIS A 173 -4.56 -9.34 -3.37
C HIS A 173 -4.18 -8.46 -2.16
N PHE A 174 -5.15 -7.73 -1.63
CA PHE A 174 -5.11 -7.21 -0.26
C PHE A 174 -5.91 -8.13 0.66
N GLY A 175 -5.52 -8.28 1.93
CA GLY A 175 -6.28 -9.05 2.92
C GLY A 175 -7.03 -8.14 3.87
N ILE A 176 -8.30 -8.44 4.12
CA ILE A 176 -9.13 -7.77 5.12
C ILE A 176 -9.67 -8.80 6.11
N ALA A 177 -9.30 -8.67 7.37
CA ALA A 177 -9.92 -9.42 8.46
C ALA A 177 -11.32 -8.85 8.76
N VAL A 178 -12.32 -9.72 8.83
CA VAL A 178 -13.71 -9.38 9.16
C VAL A 178 -14.30 -10.39 10.15
N ASP A 179 -15.27 -9.95 10.95
CA ASP A 179 -15.95 -10.81 11.94
C ASP A 179 -16.86 -11.87 11.29
N ASP A 180 -17.39 -11.58 10.09
CA ASP A 180 -18.34 -12.40 9.34
C ASP A 180 -18.10 -12.20 7.84
N VAL A 181 -17.50 -13.19 7.19
CA VAL A 181 -17.18 -13.14 5.75
C VAL A 181 -18.45 -13.28 4.91
N ALA A 182 -19.43 -14.08 5.34
CA ALA A 182 -20.65 -14.30 4.59
C ALA A 182 -21.47 -13.01 4.46
N LYS A 183 -21.71 -12.32 5.58
CA LYS A 183 -22.40 -11.03 5.64
C LYS A 183 -21.67 -9.93 4.85
N THR A 184 -20.33 -9.92 4.89
CA THR A 184 -19.52 -8.97 4.10
C THR A 184 -19.69 -9.24 2.61
N VAL A 185 -19.68 -10.51 2.19
CA VAL A 185 -19.95 -10.90 0.79
C VAL A 185 -21.38 -10.55 0.35
N GLU A 186 -22.39 -10.75 1.20
CA GLU A 186 -23.77 -10.34 0.91
C GLU A 186 -23.89 -8.82 0.71
N LEU A 187 -23.23 -8.02 1.55
CA LEU A 187 -23.17 -6.56 1.40
C LEU A 187 -22.50 -6.16 0.08
N VAL A 188 -21.34 -6.75 -0.25
CA VAL A 188 -20.65 -6.52 -1.53
C VAL A 188 -21.56 -6.83 -2.72
N LYS A 189 -22.25 -7.98 -2.72
CA LYS A 189 -23.23 -8.37 -3.76
C LYS A 189 -24.38 -7.36 -3.86
N ALA A 190 -24.98 -6.98 -2.72
CA ALA A 190 -26.10 -6.03 -2.68
C ALA A 190 -25.71 -4.63 -3.19
N LYS A 191 -24.42 -4.27 -3.12
CA LYS A 191 -23.84 -3.03 -3.65
C LYS A 191 -23.35 -3.15 -5.09
N GLY A 192 -23.52 -4.31 -5.75
CA GLY A 192 -23.09 -4.55 -7.13
C GLY A 192 -21.60 -4.86 -7.30
N GLY A 193 -20.89 -5.14 -6.20
CA GLY A 193 -19.51 -5.61 -6.22
C GLY A 193 -19.38 -7.06 -6.72
N LYS A 194 -18.20 -7.40 -7.25
CA LYS A 194 -17.95 -8.69 -7.85
C LYS A 194 -17.35 -9.66 -6.83
N VAL A 195 -17.93 -10.84 -6.71
CA VAL A 195 -17.41 -11.93 -5.87
C VAL A 195 -16.77 -12.96 -6.79
N THR A 196 -15.49 -13.27 -6.56
CA THR A 196 -14.72 -14.21 -7.37
C THR A 196 -14.45 -15.54 -6.68
N ARG A 197 -14.66 -15.58 -5.36
CA ARG A 197 -14.80 -16.81 -4.59
C ARG A 197 -15.78 -16.60 -3.45
N GLU A 198 -16.79 -17.45 -3.40
CA GLU A 198 -17.78 -17.47 -2.32
C GLU A 198 -17.16 -17.84 -0.96
N PRO A 199 -17.77 -17.43 0.17
CA PRO A 199 -17.35 -17.79 1.51
C PRO A 199 -17.19 -19.31 1.68
N GLY A 200 -16.04 -19.72 2.20
CA GLY A 200 -15.80 -21.11 2.57
C GLY A 200 -14.38 -21.33 3.10
N PRO A 201 -14.11 -22.49 3.72
CA PRO A 201 -12.79 -22.79 4.27
C PRO A 201 -11.69 -22.67 3.20
N VAL A 202 -10.52 -22.16 3.60
CA VAL A 202 -9.31 -22.23 2.80
C VAL A 202 -8.97 -23.68 2.45
N LYS A 203 -8.47 -23.91 1.23
CA LYS A 203 -8.07 -25.26 0.79
C LYS A 203 -7.02 -25.83 1.74
N GLY A 204 -7.32 -26.97 2.35
CA GLY A 204 -6.47 -27.60 3.36
C GLY A 204 -6.42 -26.86 4.71
N GLY A 205 -7.43 -26.09 5.07
CA GLY A 205 -7.53 -25.44 6.39
C GLY A 205 -8.98 -25.18 6.81
N THR A 206 -9.16 -24.52 7.95
CA THR A 206 -10.47 -24.27 8.57
C THR A 206 -10.93 -22.82 8.49
N THR A 207 -10.01 -21.85 8.31
CA THR A 207 -10.32 -20.42 8.19
C THR A 207 -11.28 -20.18 7.02
N VAL A 208 -12.45 -19.61 7.31
CA VAL A 208 -13.41 -19.18 6.29
C VAL A 208 -12.87 -17.93 5.61
N ILE A 209 -12.83 -17.97 4.28
CA ILE A 209 -12.35 -16.86 3.46
C ILE A 209 -13.21 -16.72 2.19
N ALA A 210 -13.25 -15.52 1.62
CA ALA A 210 -13.86 -15.21 0.33
C ALA A 210 -12.94 -14.31 -0.50
N PHE A 211 -13.19 -14.17 -1.79
CA PHE A 211 -12.54 -13.16 -2.62
C PHE A 211 -13.56 -12.27 -3.30
N VAL A 212 -13.33 -10.97 -3.22
CA VAL A 212 -14.08 -9.94 -3.95
C VAL A 212 -13.12 -9.16 -4.85
N GLU A 213 -13.65 -8.61 -5.93
CA GLU A 213 -12.95 -7.67 -6.80
C GLU A 213 -13.59 -6.28 -6.69
N ASP A 214 -12.75 -5.26 -6.65
CA ASP A 214 -13.14 -3.86 -6.58
C ASP A 214 -13.47 -3.28 -7.98
N PRO A 215 -13.80 -1.97 -8.10
CA PRO A 215 -14.12 -1.33 -9.38
C PRO A 215 -13.06 -1.42 -10.47
N GLU A 216 -11.79 -1.55 -10.09
CA GLU A 216 -10.60 -1.56 -10.96
C GLU A 216 -10.13 -3.00 -11.28
N GLY A 217 -10.56 -3.98 -10.46
CA GLY A 217 -10.22 -5.39 -10.57
C GLY A 217 -9.20 -5.88 -9.52
N TYR A 218 -8.84 -5.04 -8.55
CA TYR A 218 -8.00 -5.49 -7.43
C TYR A 218 -8.77 -6.49 -6.58
N LYS A 219 -8.07 -7.56 -6.22
CA LYS A 219 -8.62 -8.63 -5.38
C LYS A 219 -8.45 -8.28 -3.92
N PHE A 220 -9.51 -8.49 -3.16
CA PHE A 220 -9.52 -8.46 -1.70
C PHE A 220 -9.87 -9.86 -1.19
N GLU A 221 -8.97 -10.50 -0.46
CA GLU A 221 -9.31 -11.65 0.37
C GLU A 221 -10.02 -11.13 1.62
N LEU A 222 -11.19 -11.70 1.92
CA LEU A 222 -11.92 -11.46 3.16
C LEU A 222 -11.62 -12.65 4.08
N LEU A 223 -11.08 -12.39 5.26
CA LEU A 223 -10.64 -13.41 6.21
C LEU A 223 -11.48 -13.39 7.48
N GLU A 224 -12.18 -14.49 7.78
CA GLU A 224 -12.95 -14.59 9.01
C GLU A 224 -12.00 -14.77 10.20
N ARG A 225 -11.93 -13.75 11.05
CA ARG A 225 -11.04 -13.71 12.22
C ARG A 225 -11.80 -13.09 13.40
N VAL A 226 -11.30 -13.33 14.61
CA VAL A 226 -11.70 -12.52 15.77
C VAL A 226 -11.27 -11.05 15.56
N PRO A 227 -11.95 -10.07 16.19
CA PRO A 227 -11.61 -8.67 16.06
C PRO A 227 -10.11 -8.40 16.27
N THR A 228 -9.50 -7.76 15.28
CA THR A 228 -8.07 -7.43 15.25
C THR A 228 -7.88 -5.90 15.32
N PRO A 229 -6.80 -5.39 15.94
CA PRO A 229 -6.44 -3.98 15.85
C PRO A 229 -6.11 -3.52 14.42
N GLU A 230 -5.75 -4.44 13.50
CA GLU A 230 -5.40 -4.10 12.12
C GLU A 230 -6.22 -4.92 11.12
N PRO A 231 -7.42 -4.46 10.74
CA PRO A 231 -8.26 -5.20 9.81
C PRO A 231 -7.71 -5.23 8.38
N LEU A 232 -6.94 -4.22 7.92
CA LEU A 232 -6.24 -4.28 6.64
C LEU A 232 -4.93 -5.06 6.81
N CYS A 233 -5.04 -6.38 6.89
CA CYS A 233 -4.00 -7.22 7.47
C CYS A 233 -2.97 -7.77 6.48
N GLN A 234 -3.17 -7.70 5.16
CA GLN A 234 -2.22 -8.28 4.19
C GLN A 234 -2.05 -7.46 2.91
N VAL A 235 -0.85 -7.48 2.36
CA VAL A 235 -0.58 -7.26 0.92
C VAL A 235 0.08 -8.53 0.38
N MET A 236 -0.50 -9.18 -0.63
CA MET A 236 0.08 -10.38 -1.24
C MET A 236 0.75 -10.06 -2.57
N LEU A 237 2.02 -10.44 -2.69
CA LEU A 237 2.84 -10.29 -3.90
C LEU A 237 3.40 -11.66 -4.32
N ARG A 238 3.39 -11.94 -5.62
CA ARG A 238 4.03 -13.15 -6.15
C ARG A 238 5.53 -12.92 -6.38
N VAL A 239 6.31 -13.95 -6.08
CA VAL A 239 7.77 -13.98 -6.23
C VAL A 239 8.23 -15.27 -6.91
N GLY A 240 9.29 -15.18 -7.69
CA GLY A 240 9.87 -16.31 -8.44
C GLY A 240 10.79 -17.22 -7.62
N ASP A 241 11.16 -16.81 -6.41
CA ASP A 241 12.02 -17.55 -5.49
C ASP A 241 11.70 -17.12 -4.06
N LEU A 242 11.03 -18.00 -3.31
CA LEU A 242 10.55 -17.65 -1.97
C LEU A 242 11.68 -17.49 -0.96
N ASP A 243 12.72 -18.33 -1.03
CA ASP A 243 13.80 -18.32 -0.04
C ASP A 243 14.75 -17.14 -0.26
N ARG A 244 15.03 -16.77 -1.52
CA ARG A 244 15.70 -15.49 -1.84
C ARG A 244 14.90 -14.30 -1.29
N SER A 245 13.58 -14.33 -1.46
CA SER A 245 12.70 -13.23 -1.04
C SER A 245 12.65 -13.11 0.49
N ILE A 246 12.41 -14.20 1.22
CA ILE A 246 12.44 -14.22 2.70
C ILE A 246 13.76 -13.63 3.21
N ASN A 247 14.91 -14.17 2.76
CA ASN A 247 16.24 -13.71 3.17
C ASN A 247 16.50 -12.22 2.82
N PHE A 248 15.91 -11.71 1.74
CA PHE A 248 15.96 -10.28 1.43
C PHE A 248 15.13 -9.44 2.41
N TYR A 249 13.88 -9.81 2.67
CA TYR A 249 13.01 -9.07 3.60
C TYR A 249 13.50 -9.16 5.06
N GLU A 250 14.11 -10.26 5.47
CA GLU A 250 14.78 -10.37 6.78
C GLU A 250 15.99 -9.40 6.89
N LYS A 251 16.87 -9.35 5.88
CA LYS A 251 18.13 -8.58 5.95
C LYS A 251 18.00 -7.10 5.59
N ALA A 252 17.26 -6.77 4.54
CA ALA A 252 17.06 -5.39 4.11
C ALA A 252 15.90 -4.72 4.83
N PHE A 253 14.80 -5.45 5.04
CA PHE A 253 13.57 -4.90 5.60
C PHE A 253 13.47 -5.11 7.11
N GLY A 254 14.23 -6.03 7.72
CA GLY A 254 14.13 -6.33 9.15
C GLY A 254 12.82 -7.00 9.54
N MET A 255 12.12 -7.59 8.56
CA MET A 255 10.89 -8.32 8.81
C MET A 255 11.19 -9.70 9.40
N GLU A 256 10.34 -10.17 10.30
CA GLU A 256 10.37 -11.55 10.79
C GLU A 256 9.61 -12.47 9.83
N LEU A 257 10.11 -13.69 9.62
CA LEU A 257 9.34 -14.76 8.99
C LEU A 257 8.32 -15.31 10.01
N LEU A 258 7.11 -14.77 9.97
CA LEU A 258 6.03 -15.10 10.91
C LEU A 258 5.47 -16.51 10.67
N ARG A 259 5.36 -16.90 9.39
CA ARG A 259 4.82 -18.19 8.97
C ARG A 259 5.31 -18.57 7.58
N LYS A 260 5.78 -19.80 7.39
CA LYS A 260 6.00 -20.41 6.06
C LYS A 260 5.09 -21.63 5.92
N ARG A 261 4.39 -21.78 4.80
CA ARG A 261 3.52 -22.94 4.52
C ARG A 261 3.66 -23.39 3.08
N ASP A 262 4.02 -24.65 2.89
CA ASP A 262 4.02 -25.31 1.59
C ASP A 262 2.69 -26.02 1.31
N ASN A 263 2.29 -26.05 0.04
CA ASN A 263 1.07 -26.70 -0.42
C ASN A 263 1.29 -27.43 -1.76
N PRO A 264 1.91 -28.63 -1.73
CA PRO A 264 2.32 -29.33 -2.95
C PRO A 264 1.14 -29.84 -3.80
N GLU A 265 -0.03 -30.09 -3.20
CA GLU A 265 -1.26 -30.45 -3.91
C GLU A 265 -1.67 -29.36 -4.92
N TYR A 266 -1.55 -28.10 -4.51
CA TYR A 266 -1.90 -26.93 -5.31
C TYR A 266 -0.67 -26.21 -5.89
N LYS A 267 0.53 -26.78 -5.74
CA LYS A 267 1.81 -26.33 -6.31
C LYS A 267 2.19 -24.88 -5.97
N TYR A 268 2.01 -24.49 -4.72
CA TYR A 268 2.46 -23.19 -4.23
C TYR A 268 3.02 -23.26 -2.81
N THR A 269 3.88 -22.29 -2.46
CA THR A 269 4.40 -22.07 -1.11
C THR A 269 4.19 -20.60 -0.75
N ILE A 270 3.77 -20.32 0.49
CA ILE A 270 3.59 -18.95 1.00
C ILE A 270 4.51 -18.67 2.19
N ALA A 271 4.90 -17.40 2.34
CA ALA A 271 5.54 -16.85 3.52
C ALA A 271 4.85 -15.56 3.96
N MET A 272 4.64 -15.39 5.27
CA MET A 272 4.16 -14.15 5.89
C MET A 272 5.33 -13.44 6.54
N MET A 273 5.61 -12.22 6.10
CA MET A 273 6.68 -11.36 6.59
C MET A 273 6.09 -10.12 7.28
N GLY A 274 6.60 -9.72 8.44
CA GLY A 274 6.08 -8.52 9.12
C GLY A 274 6.92 -8.03 10.30
N TYR A 275 6.38 -7.04 11.02
CA TYR A 275 7.01 -6.38 12.17
C TYR A 275 6.34 -6.71 13.52
N GLY A 276 5.57 -7.80 13.56
CA GLY A 276 4.84 -8.25 14.74
C GLY A 276 3.87 -9.38 14.40
N PRO A 277 3.08 -9.87 15.38
CA PRO A 277 2.17 -11.00 15.20
C PRO A 277 1.17 -10.83 14.03
N GLU A 278 1.01 -11.88 13.22
CA GLU A 278 0.15 -11.94 12.01
C GLU A 278 -1.35 -11.69 12.29
N ASP A 279 -1.78 -11.87 13.54
CA ASP A 279 -3.16 -11.63 13.99
C ASP A 279 -3.42 -10.16 14.37
N LYS A 280 -2.38 -9.32 14.46
CA LYS A 280 -2.44 -7.95 15.01
C LYS A 280 -1.80 -6.87 14.15
N ASN A 281 -1.17 -7.23 13.03
CA ASN A 281 -0.40 -6.31 12.20
C ASN A 281 -0.66 -6.60 10.72
N ALA A 282 -0.46 -5.59 9.88
CA ALA A 282 -0.32 -5.79 8.45
C ALA A 282 0.94 -6.61 8.16
N VAL A 283 0.83 -7.59 7.25
CA VAL A 283 1.92 -8.44 6.80
C VAL A 283 2.06 -8.41 5.28
N LEU A 284 3.28 -8.66 4.81
CA LEU A 284 3.58 -8.96 3.42
C LEU A 284 3.48 -10.47 3.20
N GLU A 285 2.49 -10.92 2.44
CA GLU A 285 2.41 -12.30 1.97
C GLU A 285 3.21 -12.45 0.67
N LEU A 286 4.18 -13.36 0.69
CA LEU A 286 4.97 -13.74 -0.48
C LEU A 286 4.49 -15.10 -0.98
N THR A 287 3.98 -15.15 -2.21
CA THR A 287 3.53 -16.41 -2.84
C THR A 287 4.45 -16.84 -3.97
N TYR A 288 5.03 -18.03 -3.85
CA TYR A 288 5.74 -18.72 -4.93
C TYR A 288 4.86 -19.82 -5.52
N ASN A 289 4.74 -19.88 -6.85
CA ASN A 289 4.07 -20.97 -7.55
C ASN A 289 5.14 -21.84 -8.25
N TYR A 290 5.03 -23.16 -8.15
CA TYR A 290 6.12 -24.06 -8.52
C TYR A 290 6.53 -23.90 -9.99
N GLY A 291 7.79 -23.56 -10.21
CA GLY A 291 8.37 -23.37 -11.55
C GLY A 291 8.00 -22.07 -12.25
N VAL A 292 7.29 -21.16 -11.58
CA VAL A 292 6.97 -19.82 -12.12
C VAL A 292 7.91 -18.80 -11.49
N THR A 293 8.90 -18.35 -12.27
CA THR A 293 10.02 -17.53 -11.77
C THR A 293 9.90 -16.03 -12.10
N ASP A 294 8.91 -15.63 -12.90
CA ASP A 294 8.70 -14.26 -13.34
C ASP A 294 7.20 -13.95 -13.39
N TYR A 295 6.86 -12.70 -13.13
CA TYR A 295 5.51 -12.16 -13.15
C TYR A 295 5.54 -10.71 -13.63
N ASP A 296 4.62 -10.38 -14.53
CA ASP A 296 4.40 -9.00 -14.93
C ASP A 296 3.90 -8.18 -13.74
N LYS A 297 4.52 -7.02 -13.53
CA LYS A 297 4.20 -6.09 -12.43
C LYS A 297 3.04 -5.16 -12.80
N GLY A 298 2.69 -5.08 -14.08
CA GLY A 298 1.71 -4.13 -14.60
C GLY A 298 2.13 -2.69 -14.34
N ASN A 299 1.14 -1.80 -14.28
CA ASN A 299 1.30 -0.39 -13.94
C ASN A 299 0.23 0.13 -12.95
N ALA A 300 -0.58 -0.74 -12.36
CA ALA A 300 -1.63 -0.36 -11.41
C ALA A 300 -1.08 -0.25 -9.97
N TYR A 301 -0.50 -1.32 -9.42
CA TYR A 301 0.22 -1.29 -8.14
C TYR A 301 1.42 -0.32 -8.24
N ALA A 302 1.73 0.42 -7.16
CA ALA A 302 2.87 1.33 -7.14
C ALA A 302 3.96 0.89 -6.16
N GLN A 303 3.66 0.81 -4.85
CA GLN A 303 4.65 0.49 -3.81
C GLN A 303 3.98 0.22 -2.44
N ILE A 304 4.72 -0.42 -1.52
CA ILE A 304 4.45 -0.33 -0.07
C ILE A 304 5.34 0.76 0.54
N ALA A 305 4.80 1.51 1.49
CA ALA A 305 5.56 2.44 2.32
C ALA A 305 5.83 1.85 3.71
N VAL A 306 7.07 2.00 4.19
CA VAL A 306 7.54 1.49 5.48
C VAL A 306 8.21 2.61 6.28
N GLY A 307 7.82 2.78 7.53
CA GLY A 307 8.45 3.71 8.48
C GLY A 307 9.82 3.19 8.94
N THR A 308 10.77 4.10 9.17
CA THR A 308 12.11 3.81 9.72
C THR A 308 12.63 5.01 10.52
N ASP A 309 13.46 4.79 11.53
CA ASP A 309 14.14 5.87 12.25
C ASP A 309 15.36 6.42 11.47
N ASP A 310 15.83 5.74 10.41
CA ASP A 310 16.96 6.20 9.57
C ASP A 310 16.87 5.67 8.12
N VAL A 311 16.47 6.54 7.19
CA VAL A 311 16.40 6.20 5.76
C VAL A 311 17.77 5.97 5.11
N TYR A 312 18.86 6.50 5.68
CA TYR A 312 20.22 6.36 5.13
C TYR A 312 20.78 4.97 5.43
N LYS A 313 20.72 4.53 6.69
CA LYS A 313 21.09 3.15 7.08
C LYS A 313 20.18 2.12 6.44
N THR A 314 18.91 2.45 6.24
CA THR A 314 17.98 1.63 5.46
C THR A 314 18.47 1.45 4.02
N ALA A 315 18.88 2.53 3.35
CA ALA A 315 19.42 2.43 2.00
C ALA A 315 20.73 1.61 1.93
N GLU A 316 21.58 1.70 2.95
CA GLU A 316 22.79 0.89 3.09
C GLU A 316 22.45 -0.61 3.23
N ALA A 317 21.56 -0.97 4.16
CA ALA A 317 21.10 -2.35 4.37
C ALA A 317 20.50 -2.99 3.11
N ILE A 318 19.72 -2.21 2.33
CA ILE A 318 19.16 -2.65 1.05
C ILE A 318 20.27 -2.96 0.04
N LYS A 319 21.27 -2.07 -0.11
CA LYS A 319 22.42 -2.28 -1.01
C LYS A 319 23.22 -3.52 -0.61
N LEU A 320 23.47 -3.72 0.68
CA LEU A 320 24.17 -4.89 1.22
C LEU A 320 23.41 -6.20 1.03
N SER A 321 22.08 -6.15 0.92
CA SER A 321 21.21 -7.33 0.73
C SER A 321 20.92 -7.64 -0.75
N GLY A 322 21.52 -6.92 -1.70
CA GLY A 322 21.31 -7.12 -3.13
C GLY A 322 20.07 -6.45 -3.71
N GLY A 323 19.40 -5.56 -2.95
CA GLY A 323 18.29 -4.75 -3.45
C GLY A 323 18.76 -3.55 -4.26
N LYS A 324 17.92 -3.07 -5.17
CA LYS A 324 18.25 -1.94 -6.05
C LYS A 324 17.64 -0.65 -5.52
N ILE A 325 18.47 0.30 -5.09
CA ILE A 325 18.01 1.67 -4.81
C ILE A 325 17.53 2.34 -6.11
N THR A 326 16.33 2.94 -6.06
CA THR A 326 15.71 3.72 -7.14
C THR A 326 15.62 5.20 -6.80
N ARG A 327 15.68 5.56 -5.51
CA ARG A 327 15.90 6.92 -5.02
C ARG A 327 16.85 6.84 -3.83
N GLU A 328 18.01 7.48 -3.94
CA GLU A 328 18.98 7.62 -2.85
C GLU A 328 18.36 8.36 -1.63
N PRO A 329 18.78 8.02 -0.41
CA PRO A 329 18.18 8.55 0.81
C PRO A 329 18.35 10.06 0.92
N GLY A 330 17.26 10.77 1.21
CA GLY A 330 17.32 12.20 1.44
C GLY A 330 15.95 12.90 1.43
N PRO A 331 15.92 14.19 1.85
CA PRO A 331 14.70 14.99 1.88
C PRO A 331 14.05 15.11 0.50
N LEU A 332 12.73 15.07 0.46
CA LEU A 332 11.95 15.51 -0.68
C LEU A 332 12.01 17.04 -0.81
N PRO A 333 12.19 17.60 -2.02
CA PRO A 333 12.08 19.04 -2.25
C PRO A 333 10.74 19.59 -1.74
N GLY A 334 10.77 20.79 -1.14
CA GLY A 334 9.57 21.47 -0.64
C GLY A 334 9.16 21.06 0.78
N ILE A 335 8.90 19.78 1.03
CA ILE A 335 8.42 19.27 2.33
C ILE A 335 9.52 18.78 3.28
N ASN A 336 10.73 18.53 2.77
CA ASN A 336 11.88 18.00 3.52
C ASN A 336 11.70 16.59 4.13
N THR A 337 10.56 15.91 3.95
CA THR A 337 10.37 14.51 4.35
C THR A 337 11.48 13.64 3.81
N LYS A 338 12.26 13.02 4.71
CA LYS A 338 13.37 12.14 4.34
C LYS A 338 12.81 10.79 3.89
N ILE A 339 13.14 10.38 2.66
CA ILE A 339 12.77 9.07 2.11
C ILE A 339 13.95 8.38 1.41
N THR A 340 13.86 7.07 1.26
CA THR A 340 14.62 6.29 0.26
C THR A 340 13.67 5.34 -0.47
N ALA A 341 14.00 4.92 -1.70
CA ALA A 341 13.16 3.98 -2.44
C ALA A 341 13.99 2.86 -3.07
N CYS A 342 13.44 1.64 -3.10
CA CYS A 342 14.11 0.46 -3.62
C CYS A 342 13.19 -0.43 -4.46
N LEU A 343 13.81 -1.34 -5.21
CA LEU A 343 13.18 -2.57 -5.70
C LEU A 343 13.76 -3.76 -4.93
N ASP A 344 12.91 -4.73 -4.62
CA ASP A 344 13.31 -6.06 -4.17
C ASP A 344 13.90 -6.91 -5.33
N PRO A 345 14.38 -8.15 -5.06
CA PRO A 345 14.96 -9.02 -6.10
C PRO A 345 14.02 -9.38 -7.26
N ASP A 346 12.71 -9.22 -7.09
CA ASP A 346 11.68 -9.58 -8.07
C ASP A 346 11.12 -8.32 -8.78
N GLY A 347 11.54 -7.13 -8.37
CA GLY A 347 11.16 -5.85 -8.97
C GLY A 347 10.02 -5.13 -8.26
N TRP A 348 9.57 -5.59 -7.09
CA TRP A 348 8.55 -4.91 -6.30
C TRP A 348 9.13 -3.66 -5.63
N LYS A 349 8.47 -2.52 -5.83
CA LYS A 349 8.91 -1.24 -5.28
C LYS A 349 8.45 -1.08 -3.83
N SER A 350 9.35 -0.58 -2.99
CA SER A 350 9.03 -0.05 -1.67
C SER A 350 9.65 1.34 -1.47
N VAL A 351 9.02 2.13 -0.61
CA VAL A 351 9.54 3.43 -0.15
C VAL A 351 9.68 3.38 1.36
N PHE A 352 10.83 3.77 1.87
CA PHE A 352 11.04 3.97 3.30
C PHE A 352 10.95 5.44 3.63
N VAL A 353 10.15 5.77 4.64
CA VAL A 353 9.86 7.13 5.09
C VAL A 353 10.37 7.27 6.53
N ASP A 354 11.00 8.40 6.83
CA ASP A 354 11.40 8.73 8.19
C ASP A 354 10.17 8.84 9.11
N ASN A 355 10.18 8.10 10.23
CA ASN A 355 9.06 8.02 11.16
C ASN A 355 8.62 9.39 11.71
N VAL A 356 9.57 10.29 11.96
CA VAL A 356 9.29 11.62 12.53
C VAL A 356 8.77 12.58 11.47
N ASP A 357 9.25 12.49 10.23
CA ASP A 357 8.73 13.29 9.13
C ASP A 357 7.36 12.81 8.65
N PHE A 358 7.10 11.50 8.62
CA PHE A 358 5.79 10.95 8.25
C PHE A 358 4.67 11.52 9.13
N LEU A 359 4.87 11.60 10.45
CA LEU A 359 3.88 12.17 11.36
C LEU A 359 3.55 13.65 11.06
N LYS A 360 4.53 14.43 10.55
CA LYS A 360 4.30 15.83 10.14
C LYS A 360 3.47 15.95 8.86
N GLU A 361 3.34 14.89 8.06
CA GLU A 361 2.46 14.87 6.89
C GLU A 361 0.99 14.54 7.24
N LEU A 362 0.72 14.19 8.50
CA LEU A 362 -0.62 13.90 9.02
C LEU A 362 -1.27 15.10 9.74
N GLU A 363 -0.49 16.15 10.02
CA GLU A 363 -0.92 17.46 10.55
C GLU A 363 -1.45 18.39 9.45
#